data_AF-A0A7S3LR08-F1
#
_entry.id   AF-A0A7S3LR08-F1
#
_cell.length_a   1.000
_cell.length_b   1.000
_cell.length_c   1.000
_cell.angle_alpha   90.00
_cell.angle_beta   90.00
_cell.angle_gamma   90.00
#
_symmetry.space_group_name_H-M   'P 1'
#
loop_
_entity.id
_entity.type
_entity.pdbx_description
1 polymer ?
#
loop_
_entity_poly.entity_id
_entity_poly.type
_entity_poly.pdbx_seq_one_letter_code
_entity_poly.pdbx_strand_id
1 'polypeptide(L)'
;MNDHGLYRIRLFLDGKWCNILIDDRFPCHLDRSLKVIKTASKAKTKWYEVIERPPEQIEPKRPDEDDDVRFIPFPQYCRSKSGSVLWAMLIEKAYAKYLGCYEALEGGHVHTALVDLTGGFSQIYSLRDDVELVASGALWNKLKEYANKNALLAAGSPARDVEGNETEEDGVMSMDENGIIHGHAYAIVKVTEEHDYSGHHQLLQLRDPWGVAQWSGAWSRYDNKRWTRRMQKRLNYRPEGGDIQGSSRFLPPWSRKNRNSRDLDNGVSEKAKEEQDNNEEGTFWISLNDFVRHFKWLYGCQLFNKDEWIHHSVEGAWIGQTAGGPPNQADARFNPQFTLKFEPAAKSSGNNNILLFISITNLTSTEEIVMRERRLEESENDSTNSSEDGFGNEKQAIKQINYNRTYPFMSLLLLDIGGKALDSHLVASQVVASTGKFKDTRELSLETKLPRTTDKTYTLFPSLYPKGEEGRFLINVYSSVPFNLQRLTTHP
;
A
#
# COMPACT_ATOMS: atom_id res chain seq x y z
N MET A 1 12.82 11.11 23.17
CA MET A 1 13.55 9.82 23.14
C MET A 1 13.49 9.22 24.53
N ASN A 2 13.60 7.90 24.68
CA ASN A 2 13.70 7.29 26.02
C ASN A 2 15.16 7.30 26.50
N ASP A 3 15.38 7.13 27.79
CA ASP A 3 16.71 7.23 28.40
C ASP A 3 17.68 6.12 27.94
N HIS A 4 17.16 5.08 27.28
CA HIS A 4 17.94 3.94 26.80
C HIS A 4 18.27 3.99 25.31
N GLY A 5 17.64 4.90 24.54
CA GLY A 5 17.74 4.96 23.09
C GLY A 5 17.32 3.67 22.37
N LEU A 6 16.49 2.81 22.99
CA LEU A 6 16.13 1.49 22.47
C LEU A 6 14.62 1.33 22.37
N TYR A 7 14.16 0.81 21.23
CA TYR A 7 12.75 0.68 20.86
C TYR A 7 12.45 -0.73 20.36
N ARG A 8 11.26 -1.23 20.69
CA ARG A 8 10.71 -2.48 20.18
C ARG A 8 9.52 -2.17 19.28
N ILE A 9 9.65 -2.47 18.01
CA ILE A 9 8.59 -2.34 17.01
C ILE A 9 8.03 -3.73 16.70
N ARG A 10 6.71 -3.83 16.56
CA ARG A 10 6.03 -5.10 16.25
C ARG A 10 5.47 -5.02 14.83
N LEU A 11 5.91 -5.92 13.97
CA LEU A 11 5.47 -6.03 12.58
C LEU A 11 4.89 -7.42 12.32
N PHE A 12 3.94 -7.55 11.41
CA PHE A 12 3.34 -8.80 11.00
C PHE A 12 4.06 -9.33 9.76
N LEU A 13 5.09 -10.13 9.97
CA LEU A 13 5.99 -10.57 8.90
C LEU A 13 5.78 -12.07 8.68
N ASP A 14 5.57 -12.46 7.43
CA ASP A 14 5.46 -13.87 7.03
C ASP A 14 4.39 -14.64 7.83
N GLY A 15 3.23 -14.01 8.01
CA GLY A 15 2.09 -14.61 8.70
C GLY A 15 2.13 -14.58 10.22
N LYS A 16 3.14 -13.94 10.83
CA LYS A 16 3.26 -13.88 12.29
C LYS A 16 3.74 -12.52 12.79
N TRP A 17 3.35 -12.19 14.01
CA TRP A 17 3.83 -10.98 14.66
C TRP A 17 5.26 -11.16 15.20
N CYS A 18 6.18 -10.38 14.65
CA CYS A 18 7.60 -10.35 14.98
C CYS A 18 7.96 -9.08 15.77
N ASN A 19 8.85 -9.20 16.74
CA ASN A 19 9.39 -8.06 17.49
C ASN A 19 10.77 -7.70 16.93
N ILE A 20 10.93 -6.45 16.48
CA ILE A 20 12.18 -5.91 15.97
C ILE A 20 12.72 -4.87 16.95
N LEU A 21 13.93 -5.10 17.44
CA LEU A 21 14.65 -4.15 18.29
C LEU A 21 15.49 -3.21 17.44
N ILE A 22 15.34 -1.90 17.65
CA ILE A 22 16.10 -0.84 16.99
C ILE A 22 16.53 0.23 17.99
N ASP A 23 17.64 0.89 17.73
CA ASP A 23 18.03 2.11 18.43
C ASP A 23 17.45 3.37 17.76
N ASP A 24 17.66 4.56 18.35
CA ASP A 24 17.23 5.86 17.82
C ASP A 24 18.30 6.62 17.00
N ARG A 25 19.33 5.93 16.49
CA ARG A 25 20.29 6.53 15.56
C ARG A 25 19.72 6.52 14.15
N PHE A 26 19.37 7.68 13.60
CA PHE A 26 18.80 7.79 12.26
C PHE A 26 19.84 8.29 11.24
N PRO A 27 19.77 7.84 9.98
CA PRO A 27 20.49 8.48 8.89
C PRO A 27 20.04 9.94 8.77
N CYS A 28 21.00 10.85 8.86
CA CYS A 28 20.76 12.28 8.72
C CYS A 28 21.76 12.89 7.75
N HIS A 29 21.32 13.85 6.95
CA HIS A 29 22.22 14.74 6.21
C HIS A 29 22.40 16.05 6.98
N LEU A 30 23.49 16.73 6.67
CA LEU A 30 23.79 18.06 7.19
C LEU A 30 23.28 19.08 6.18
N ASP A 31 22.19 19.75 6.51
CA ASP A 31 21.77 20.93 5.74
C ASP A 31 22.71 22.09 6.09
N ARG A 32 23.60 22.44 5.16
CA ARG A 32 24.57 23.53 5.33
C ARG A 32 23.93 24.92 5.23
N SER A 33 22.68 25.02 4.79
CA SER A 33 21.93 26.28 4.68
C SER A 33 21.31 26.73 6.01
N LEU A 34 21.14 25.81 6.97
CA LEU A 34 20.54 26.07 8.28
C LEU A 34 21.62 26.27 9.35
N LYS A 35 21.68 27.48 9.94
CA LYS A 35 22.56 27.79 11.08
C LYS A 35 21.74 28.00 12.35
N VAL A 36 22.17 27.39 13.45
CA VAL A 36 21.64 27.64 14.79
C VAL A 36 22.47 28.72 15.46
N ILE A 37 21.84 29.82 15.86
CA ILE A 37 22.48 30.83 16.72
C ILE A 37 22.04 30.57 18.16
N LYS A 38 23.00 30.41 19.08
CA LYS A 38 22.70 30.40 20.52
C LYS A 38 22.21 31.78 20.95
N THR A 39 20.93 31.90 21.30
CA THR A 39 20.43 33.08 22.00
C THR A 39 20.41 32.83 23.51
N ALA A 40 21.16 33.64 24.25
CA ALA A 40 21.21 33.55 25.71
C ALA A 40 19.91 34.10 26.32
N SER A 41 18.99 33.22 26.70
CA SER A 41 17.85 33.59 27.55
C SER A 41 18.28 33.65 29.02
N LYS A 42 17.80 34.68 29.75
CA LYS A 42 17.96 34.82 31.22
C LYS A 42 17.07 33.84 32.01
N ALA A 43 16.17 33.10 31.35
CA ALA A 43 15.41 32.01 31.95
C ALA A 43 16.15 30.69 31.74
N LYS A 44 16.11 29.78 32.72
CA LYS A 44 16.75 28.45 32.71
C LYS A 44 16.35 27.51 31.54
N THR A 45 15.59 27.99 30.56
CA THR A 45 15.17 27.25 29.38
C THR A 45 15.96 27.76 28.18
N LYS A 46 16.88 26.93 27.68
CA LYS A 46 17.60 27.18 26.42
C LYS A 46 16.66 26.89 25.26
N TRP A 47 16.53 27.83 24.32
CA TRP A 47 15.82 27.64 23.06
C TRP A 47 16.82 27.80 21.92
N TYR A 48 16.62 27.04 20.84
CA TYR A 48 17.42 27.14 19.62
C TYR A 48 16.51 27.71 18.53
N GLU A 49 16.96 28.77 17.87
CA GLU A 49 16.23 29.38 16.77
C GLU A 49 16.83 28.91 15.45
N VAL A 50 16.01 28.35 14.56
CA VAL A 50 16.40 27.93 13.21
C VAL A 50 16.22 29.12 12.28
N ILE A 51 17.30 29.63 11.71
CA ILE A 51 17.25 30.72 10.73
C ILE A 51 17.48 30.13 9.34
N GLU A 52 16.46 30.22 8.49
CA GLU A 52 16.57 29.99 7.05
C GLU A 52 17.17 31.24 6.40
N ARG A 53 18.28 31.13 5.67
CA ARG A 53 18.77 32.21 4.79
C ARG A 53 18.65 31.81 3.33
N PRO A 54 18.24 32.74 2.44
CA PRO A 54 18.28 32.53 0.99
C PRO A 54 19.72 32.23 0.51
N PRO A 55 19.91 31.35 -0.49
CA PRO A 55 21.22 30.92 -0.98
C PRO A 55 22.14 32.07 -1.44
N GLU A 56 21.54 33.18 -1.87
CA GLU A 56 22.23 34.32 -2.49
C GLU A 56 23.03 35.19 -1.49
N GLN A 57 22.90 34.95 -0.18
CA GLN A 57 23.62 35.70 0.87
C GLN A 57 24.79 34.94 1.50
N ILE A 58 25.25 33.85 0.86
CA ILE A 58 26.36 33.04 1.38
C ILE A 58 27.70 33.60 0.88
N GLU A 59 28.28 34.55 1.61
CA GLU A 59 29.72 34.81 1.48
C GLU A 59 30.51 33.63 2.08
N PRO A 60 31.53 33.07 1.40
CA PRO A 60 32.40 32.05 1.97
C PRO A 60 33.33 32.71 3.01
N LYS A 61 32.92 32.73 4.28
CA LYS A 61 33.80 33.14 5.38
C LYS A 61 34.58 31.94 5.94
N ARG A 62 35.81 32.21 6.38
CA ARG A 62 36.83 31.22 6.76
C ARG A 62 36.33 30.28 7.88
N PRO A 63 36.78 29.01 7.88
CA PRO A 63 36.31 27.98 8.80
C PRO A 63 36.79 28.13 10.25
N ASP A 64 37.56 29.18 10.58
CA ASP A 64 38.36 29.23 11.81
C ASP A 64 37.76 30.10 12.94
N GLU A 65 36.61 30.76 12.72
CA GLU A 65 36.09 31.79 13.65
C GLU A 65 34.74 31.47 14.32
N ASP A 66 34.13 30.30 14.10
CA ASP A 66 32.81 29.97 14.67
C ASP A 66 32.75 28.54 15.23
N ASP A 67 33.37 28.31 16.39
CA ASP A 67 33.22 27.07 17.19
C ASP A 67 31.76 26.79 17.63
N ASP A 68 30.84 27.73 17.38
CA ASP A 68 29.44 27.67 17.83
C ASP A 68 28.40 27.43 16.71
N VAL A 69 28.82 27.28 15.45
CA VAL A 69 27.89 26.91 14.36
C VAL A 69 27.67 25.39 14.36
N ARG A 70 26.62 24.95 15.08
CA ARG A 70 26.15 23.57 15.02
C ARG A 70 25.18 23.40 13.86
N PHE A 71 25.55 22.56 12.89
CA PHE A 71 24.64 22.09 11.85
C PHE A 71 23.58 21.18 12.47
N ILE A 72 22.31 21.36 12.08
CA ILE A 72 21.22 20.49 12.53
C ILE A 72 21.22 19.24 11.64
N PRO A 73 21.37 18.03 12.20
CA PRO A 73 21.15 16.81 11.43
C PRO A 73 19.68 16.73 11.03
N PHE A 74 19.41 16.70 9.73
CA PHE A 74 18.07 16.52 9.18
C PHE A 74 17.87 15.05 8.81
N PRO A 75 16.81 14.38 9.29
CA PRO A 75 16.51 13.00 8.90
C PRO A 75 16.44 12.86 7.38
N GLN A 76 17.13 11.85 6.85
CA GLN A 76 17.21 11.60 5.41
C GLN A 76 15.90 11.05 4.83
N TYR A 77 15.19 10.23 5.60
CA TYR A 77 14.02 9.45 5.16
C TYR A 77 12.71 9.98 5.79
N CYS A 78 11.77 9.10 6.17
CA CYS A 78 10.52 9.48 6.80
C CYS A 78 10.76 10.43 7.98
N ARG A 79 9.93 11.48 8.09
CA ARG A 79 9.98 12.43 9.20
C ARG A 79 8.65 13.16 9.38
N SER A 80 8.40 13.58 10.60
CA SER A 80 7.27 14.48 10.89
C SER A 80 7.62 15.90 10.47
N LYS A 81 6.67 16.61 9.84
CA LYS A 81 6.82 18.05 9.52
C LYS A 81 7.05 18.90 10.76
N SER A 82 6.44 18.56 11.90
CA SER A 82 6.63 19.30 13.15
C SER A 82 7.95 18.98 13.87
N GLY A 83 8.69 17.95 13.43
CA GLY A 83 9.92 17.48 14.07
C GLY A 83 9.75 16.90 15.48
N SER A 84 8.53 16.89 16.02
CA SER A 84 8.25 16.54 17.42
C SER A 84 7.91 15.06 17.63
N VAL A 85 7.76 14.28 16.56
CA VAL A 85 7.24 12.92 16.59
C VAL A 85 8.17 11.97 15.81
N LEU A 86 8.53 10.84 16.45
CA LEU A 86 9.53 9.89 15.94
C LEU A 86 8.95 8.53 15.51
N TRP A 87 7.69 8.23 15.83
CA TRP A 87 7.17 6.85 15.69
C TRP A 87 7.22 6.35 14.24
N ALA A 88 6.94 7.20 13.26
CA ALA A 88 6.99 6.83 11.85
C ALA A 88 8.42 6.49 11.40
N MET A 89 9.40 7.26 11.87
CA MET A 89 10.83 7.02 11.63
C MET A 89 11.29 5.69 12.22
N LEU A 90 10.80 5.34 13.42
CA LEU A 90 11.10 4.08 14.09
C LEU A 90 10.50 2.88 13.32
N ILE A 91 9.27 3.00 12.83
CA ILE A 91 8.63 1.94 12.03
C ILE A 91 9.41 1.73 10.74
N GLU A 92 9.71 2.79 9.99
CA GLU A 92 10.49 2.72 8.75
C GLU A 92 11.85 2.07 9.00
N LYS A 93 12.56 2.47 10.07
CA LYS A 93 13.86 1.87 10.44
C LYS A 93 13.74 0.38 10.79
N ALA A 94 12.71 -0.01 11.53
CA ALA A 94 12.50 -1.42 11.87
C ALA A 94 12.23 -2.26 10.61
N TYR A 95 11.49 -1.69 9.66
CA TYR A 95 11.16 -2.34 8.40
C TYR A 95 12.38 -2.42 7.46
N ALA A 96 13.17 -1.34 7.34
CA ALA A 96 14.47 -1.35 6.68
C ALA A 96 15.41 -2.41 7.27
N LYS A 97 15.47 -2.53 8.60
CA LYS A 97 16.28 -3.55 9.28
C LYS A 97 15.82 -4.97 8.93
N TYR A 98 14.52 -5.19 8.78
CA TYR A 98 13.99 -6.50 8.38
C TYR A 98 14.38 -6.85 6.94
N LEU A 99 14.27 -5.87 6.03
CA LEU A 99 14.61 -6.04 4.62
C LEU A 99 16.13 -5.99 4.33
N GLY A 100 16.94 -5.58 5.32
CA GLY A 100 18.40 -5.55 5.27
C GLY A 100 18.99 -4.14 5.20
N CYS A 101 18.34 -3.21 4.50
CA CYS A 101 18.75 -1.81 4.38
C CYS A 101 17.56 -0.87 4.06
N TYR A 102 17.80 0.45 4.06
CA TYR A 102 16.79 1.45 3.68
C TYR A 102 16.47 1.43 2.17
N GLU A 103 17.47 1.15 1.33
CA GLU A 103 17.30 1.06 -0.13
C GLU A 103 16.33 -0.06 -0.52
N ALA A 104 16.29 -1.16 0.25
CA ALA A 104 15.33 -2.25 0.05
C ALA A 104 13.85 -1.87 0.32
N LEU A 105 13.57 -0.65 0.81
CA LEU A 105 12.21 -0.12 0.93
C LEU A 105 11.70 0.55 -0.36
N GLU A 106 12.60 0.91 -1.27
CA GLU A 106 12.25 1.56 -2.54
C GLU A 106 11.47 0.60 -3.45
N GLY A 107 10.51 1.12 -4.23
CA GLY A 107 9.65 0.30 -5.10
C GLY A 107 8.60 -0.57 -4.39
N GLY A 108 8.51 -0.51 -3.05
CA GLY A 108 7.59 -1.34 -2.27
C GLY A 108 6.11 -1.13 -2.59
N HIS A 109 5.32 -2.21 -2.59
CA HIS A 109 3.88 -2.13 -2.82
C HIS A 109 3.07 -1.83 -1.54
N VAL A 110 2.12 -0.89 -1.65
CA VAL A 110 1.29 -0.43 -0.51
C VAL A 110 0.53 -1.57 0.16
N HIS A 111 -0.05 -2.50 -0.62
CA HIS A 111 -0.82 -3.62 -0.08
C HIS A 111 0.03 -4.53 0.83
N THR A 112 1.29 -4.77 0.48
CA THR A 112 2.23 -5.55 1.31
C THR A 112 2.52 -4.83 2.62
N ALA A 113 2.81 -3.53 2.56
CA ALA A 113 3.05 -2.73 3.77
C ALA A 113 1.81 -2.68 4.67
N LEU A 114 0.60 -2.62 4.11
CA LEU A 114 -0.64 -2.66 4.89
C LEU A 114 -0.77 -3.98 5.66
N VAL A 115 -0.47 -5.12 5.03
CA VAL A 115 -0.44 -6.43 5.72
C VAL A 115 0.65 -6.44 6.79
N ASP A 116 1.86 -6.01 6.45
CA ASP A 116 3.00 -6.08 7.37
C ASP A 116 2.87 -5.17 8.61
N LEU A 117 2.10 -4.10 8.50
CA LEU A 117 1.83 -3.19 9.61
C LEU A 117 0.61 -3.59 10.45
N THR A 118 -0.31 -4.39 9.91
CA THR A 118 -1.63 -4.61 10.55
C THR A 118 -1.99 -6.08 10.79
N GLY A 119 -1.38 -7.01 10.07
CA GLY A 119 -1.83 -8.40 9.97
C GLY A 119 -3.20 -8.57 9.32
N GLY A 120 -3.65 -7.55 8.58
CA GLY A 120 -4.89 -7.58 7.81
C GLY A 120 -4.78 -8.38 6.51
N PHE A 121 -5.83 -8.29 5.70
CA PHE A 121 -5.93 -8.94 4.41
C PHE A 121 -6.06 -7.89 3.32
N SER A 122 -5.06 -7.78 2.45
CA SER A 122 -5.05 -6.76 1.42
C SER A 122 -5.36 -7.32 0.04
N GLN A 123 -6.09 -6.52 -0.74
CA GLN A 123 -6.35 -6.75 -2.16
C GLN A 123 -5.89 -5.55 -2.97
N ILE A 124 -5.56 -5.82 -4.22
CA ILE A 124 -5.14 -4.84 -5.23
C ILE A 124 -6.06 -4.96 -6.44
N TYR A 125 -6.49 -3.82 -6.95
CA TYR A 125 -7.27 -3.70 -8.18
C TYR A 125 -6.53 -2.81 -9.18
N SER A 126 -6.42 -3.28 -10.42
CA SER A 126 -5.91 -2.50 -11.53
C SER A 126 -7.06 -1.73 -12.14
N LEU A 127 -7.09 -0.42 -11.98
CA LEU A 127 -8.14 0.42 -12.57
C LEU A 127 -8.08 0.45 -14.10
N ARG A 128 -6.95 0.00 -14.69
CA ARG A 128 -6.73 -0.13 -16.12
C ARG A 128 -7.11 -1.52 -16.66
N ASP A 129 -6.79 -2.59 -15.93
CA ASP A 129 -7.03 -3.96 -16.41
C ASP A 129 -8.41 -4.48 -16.00
N ASP A 130 -8.93 -4.03 -14.84
CA ASP A 130 -10.24 -4.43 -14.31
C ASP A 130 -11.36 -3.54 -14.88
N VAL A 131 -11.37 -3.31 -16.20
CA VAL A 131 -12.29 -2.37 -16.88
C VAL A 131 -13.77 -2.69 -16.58
N GLU A 132 -14.13 -3.96 -16.51
CA GLU A 132 -15.50 -4.39 -16.22
C GLU A 132 -15.91 -4.07 -14.77
N LEU A 133 -14.98 -4.16 -13.82
CA LEU A 133 -15.22 -3.78 -12.42
C LEU A 133 -15.56 -2.30 -12.31
N VAL A 134 -14.88 -1.46 -13.10
CA VAL A 134 -15.14 -0.02 -13.21
C VAL A 134 -16.48 0.23 -13.92
N ALA A 135 -16.65 -0.31 -15.12
CA ALA A 135 -17.79 -0.03 -16.00
C ALA A 135 -19.13 -0.47 -15.41
N SER A 136 -19.17 -1.60 -14.71
CA SER A 136 -20.36 -2.12 -14.05
C SER A 136 -20.75 -1.35 -12.76
N GLY A 137 -19.90 -0.44 -12.29
CA GLY A 137 -20.07 0.23 -10.98
C GLY A 137 -19.76 -0.65 -9.77
N ALA A 138 -19.32 -1.89 -9.98
CA ALA A 138 -18.93 -2.81 -8.91
C ALA A 138 -17.73 -2.29 -8.09
N LEU A 139 -16.81 -1.54 -8.70
CA LEU A 139 -15.72 -0.85 -8.01
C LEU A 139 -16.25 0.06 -6.88
N TRP A 140 -17.28 0.86 -7.18
CA TRP A 140 -17.86 1.78 -6.19
C TRP A 140 -18.51 1.02 -5.04
N ASN A 141 -19.19 -0.07 -5.33
CA ASN A 141 -19.75 -0.94 -4.28
C ASN A 141 -18.66 -1.52 -3.39
N LYS A 142 -17.51 -1.91 -3.95
CA LYS A 142 -16.34 -2.34 -3.16
C LYS A 142 -15.78 -1.23 -2.28
N LEU A 143 -15.60 -0.02 -2.82
CA LEU A 143 -15.15 1.14 -2.03
C LEU A 143 -16.08 1.44 -0.85
N LYS A 144 -17.40 1.39 -1.08
CA LYS A 144 -18.40 1.53 -0.01
C LYS A 144 -18.32 0.41 1.02
N GLU A 145 -18.14 -0.83 0.57
CA GLU A 145 -17.99 -1.98 1.46
C GLU A 145 -16.76 -1.82 2.37
N TYR A 146 -15.60 -1.45 1.81
CA TYR A 146 -14.40 -1.17 2.59
C TYR A 146 -14.61 -0.04 3.58
N ALA A 147 -15.21 1.07 3.15
CA ALA A 147 -15.49 2.21 4.03
C ALA A 147 -16.43 1.82 5.18
N ASN A 148 -17.49 1.06 4.91
CA ASN A 148 -18.43 0.58 5.94
C ASN A 148 -17.78 -0.37 6.95
N LYS A 149 -16.76 -1.13 6.52
CA LYS A 149 -15.97 -2.03 7.37
C LYS A 149 -14.80 -1.34 8.07
N ASN A 150 -14.63 -0.02 7.90
CA ASN A 150 -13.45 0.73 8.36
C ASN A 150 -12.13 0.07 7.89
N ALA A 151 -12.11 -0.48 6.68
CA ALA A 151 -10.90 -1.00 6.07
C ALA A 151 -9.94 0.13 5.69
N LEU A 152 -8.65 -0.18 5.62
CA LEU A 152 -7.64 0.77 5.18
C LEU A 152 -7.62 0.84 3.67
N LEU A 153 -7.70 2.04 3.11
CA LEU A 153 -7.75 2.25 1.67
C LEU A 153 -6.58 3.13 1.22
N ALA A 154 -5.99 2.78 0.09
CA ALA A 154 -4.95 3.56 -0.55
C ALA A 154 -5.06 3.48 -2.07
N ALA A 155 -4.36 4.37 -2.76
CA ALA A 155 -4.29 4.41 -4.21
C ALA A 155 -2.86 4.65 -4.68
N GLY A 156 -2.53 4.12 -5.86
CA GLY A 156 -1.25 4.34 -6.53
C GLY A 156 -1.46 5.04 -7.86
N SER A 157 -0.78 6.16 -8.07
CA SER A 157 -0.69 6.78 -9.40
C SER A 157 0.38 6.07 -10.24
N PRO A 158 0.20 5.98 -11.57
CA PRO A 158 1.23 5.39 -12.42
C PRO A 158 2.49 6.26 -12.41
N ALA A 159 3.68 5.66 -12.49
CA ALA A 159 4.92 6.38 -12.80
C ALA A 159 4.91 6.83 -14.27
N ARG A 160 5.55 7.96 -14.56
CA ARG A 160 5.62 8.51 -15.93
C ARG A 160 7.02 9.02 -16.25
N ASP A 161 7.49 8.70 -17.45
CA ASP A 161 8.78 9.14 -17.97
C ASP A 161 8.80 10.65 -18.28
N VAL A 162 9.95 11.14 -18.75
CA VAL A 162 10.17 12.57 -19.10
C VAL A 162 9.27 13.02 -20.25
N GLU A 163 8.83 12.10 -21.10
CA GLU A 163 7.93 12.35 -22.23
C GLU A 163 6.45 12.29 -21.83
N GLY A 164 6.16 11.85 -20.60
CA GLY A 164 4.81 11.71 -20.06
C GLY A 164 4.16 10.35 -20.32
N ASN A 165 4.89 9.37 -20.84
CA ASN A 165 4.39 8.01 -21.02
C ASN A 165 4.44 7.24 -19.70
N GLU A 166 3.49 6.33 -19.47
CA GLU A 166 3.54 5.46 -18.29
C GLU A 166 4.78 4.55 -18.37
N THR A 167 5.54 4.47 -17.27
CA THR A 167 6.72 3.62 -17.13
C THR A 167 6.57 2.68 -15.94
N GLU A 168 7.31 1.57 -15.97
CA GLU A 168 7.45 0.63 -14.84
C GLU A 168 8.79 0.84 -14.11
N GLU A 169 9.54 1.89 -14.45
CA GLU A 169 10.76 2.27 -13.76
C GLU A 169 10.47 2.79 -12.35
N ASP A 170 11.08 2.16 -11.35
CA ASP A 170 10.95 2.54 -9.95
C ASP A 170 11.63 3.90 -9.66
N GLY A 171 11.10 4.63 -8.68
CA GLY A 171 11.66 5.91 -8.23
C GLY A 171 11.38 7.11 -9.16
N VAL A 172 10.72 6.91 -10.30
CA VAL A 172 10.35 8.01 -11.21
C VAL A 172 9.11 8.75 -10.73
N MET A 173 9.29 10.03 -10.38
CA MET A 173 8.24 10.90 -9.86
C MET A 173 8.07 12.14 -10.74
N SER A 174 6.83 12.48 -11.07
CA SER A 174 6.48 13.71 -11.78
C SER A 174 5.12 14.23 -11.29
N MET A 175 4.75 15.47 -11.58
CA MET A 175 3.43 16.01 -11.23
C MET A 175 2.71 16.44 -12.49
N ASP A 176 1.44 16.07 -12.63
CA ASP A 176 0.60 16.48 -13.77
C ASP A 176 0.05 17.91 -13.62
N GLU A 177 -0.55 18.41 -14.70
CA GLU A 177 -1.21 19.72 -14.77
C GLU A 177 -2.37 19.87 -13.77
N ASN A 178 -2.94 18.75 -13.30
CA ASN A 178 -4.01 18.74 -12.32
C ASN A 178 -3.49 18.63 -10.87
N GLY A 179 -2.16 18.61 -10.68
CA GLY A 179 -1.50 18.59 -9.39
C GLY A 179 -1.41 17.20 -8.72
N ILE A 180 -1.61 16.12 -9.47
CA ILE A 180 -1.38 14.74 -9.02
C ILE A 180 0.08 14.36 -9.27
N ILE A 181 0.75 13.88 -8.23
CA ILE A 181 2.08 13.28 -8.29
C ILE A 181 1.97 11.84 -8.80
N HIS A 182 2.65 11.54 -9.90
CA HIS A 182 2.87 10.24 -10.53
C HIS A 182 3.93 9.43 -9.79
N GLY A 183 3.83 8.09 -9.86
CA GLY A 183 4.69 7.15 -9.13
C GLY A 183 4.45 7.14 -7.62
N HIS A 184 3.32 7.68 -7.15
CA HIS A 184 3.10 8.00 -5.74
C HIS A 184 1.93 7.25 -5.11
N ALA A 185 2.05 7.00 -3.81
CA ALA A 185 1.00 6.42 -3.00
C ALA A 185 0.18 7.48 -2.24
N TYR A 186 -1.13 7.35 -2.26
CA TYR A 186 -2.08 8.22 -1.57
C TYR A 186 -2.95 7.38 -0.64
N ALA A 187 -3.27 7.91 0.55
CA ALA A 187 -4.29 7.30 1.39
C ALA A 187 -5.67 7.75 0.93
N ILE A 188 -6.66 6.87 0.90
CA ILE A 188 -8.07 7.25 0.73
C ILE A 188 -8.67 7.31 2.13
N VAL A 189 -8.97 8.52 2.58
CA VAL A 189 -9.42 8.80 3.95
C VAL A 189 -10.94 8.71 4.06
N LYS A 190 -11.66 9.02 2.97
CA LYS A 190 -13.11 9.01 2.96
C LYS A 190 -13.68 8.59 1.61
N VAL A 191 -14.74 7.81 1.65
CA VAL A 191 -15.58 7.41 0.51
C VAL A 191 -16.99 7.89 0.82
N THR A 192 -17.61 8.65 -0.07
CA THR A 192 -18.97 9.17 0.17
C THR A 192 -19.77 9.30 -1.12
N GLU A 193 -21.07 9.06 -0.98
CA GLU A 193 -22.07 9.18 -2.05
C GLU A 193 -23.05 10.26 -1.63
N GLU A 194 -23.17 11.33 -2.42
CA GLU A 194 -23.99 12.48 -2.08
C GLU A 194 -24.86 12.93 -3.25
N HIS A 195 -25.96 13.62 -2.94
CA HIS A 195 -26.89 14.13 -3.93
C HIS A 195 -27.26 15.59 -3.66
N ASP A 196 -27.21 16.39 -4.71
CA ASP A 196 -27.72 17.75 -4.73
C ASP A 196 -28.44 18.07 -6.05
N TYR A 197 -28.77 19.33 -6.28
CA TYR A 197 -29.49 19.75 -7.49
C TYR A 197 -28.67 19.57 -8.78
N SER A 198 -27.35 19.44 -8.68
CA SER A 198 -26.47 19.20 -9.82
C SER A 198 -26.33 17.71 -10.16
N GLY A 199 -26.83 16.82 -9.29
CA GLY A 199 -26.95 15.40 -9.56
C GLY A 199 -26.45 14.52 -8.42
N HIS A 200 -26.04 13.33 -8.81
CA HIS A 200 -25.48 12.29 -7.96
C HIS A 200 -23.95 12.30 -8.04
N HIS A 201 -23.28 12.28 -6.89
CA HIS A 201 -21.83 12.46 -6.79
C HIS A 201 -21.20 11.35 -5.96
N GLN A 202 -20.26 10.63 -6.59
CA GLN A 202 -19.41 9.63 -5.95
C GLN A 202 -18.04 10.25 -5.71
N LEU A 203 -17.72 10.53 -4.44
CA LEU A 203 -16.57 11.33 -4.05
C LEU A 203 -15.63 10.56 -3.14
N LEU A 204 -14.33 10.79 -3.36
CA LEU A 204 -13.24 10.26 -2.55
C LEU A 204 -12.47 11.44 -1.96
N GLN A 205 -12.08 11.34 -0.69
CA GLN A 205 -11.10 12.24 -0.08
C GLN A 205 -9.76 11.49 0.00
N LEU A 206 -8.77 11.97 -0.74
CA LEU A 206 -7.43 11.43 -0.73
C LEU A 206 -6.53 12.28 0.17
N ARG A 207 -5.45 11.67 0.65
CA ARG A 207 -4.36 12.33 1.37
C ARG A 207 -3.04 11.97 0.72
N ASP A 208 -2.31 12.99 0.30
CA ASP A 208 -0.90 12.90 -0.04
C ASP A 208 -0.06 12.87 1.25
N PRO A 209 0.73 11.82 1.51
CA PRO A 209 1.65 11.76 2.65
C PRO A 209 2.66 12.90 2.71
N TRP A 210 3.06 13.49 1.57
CA TRP A 210 3.99 14.61 1.51
C TRP A 210 3.30 15.97 1.72
N GLY A 211 2.00 16.03 1.42
CA GLY A 211 1.21 17.26 1.45
C GLY A 211 1.64 18.29 0.41
N VAL A 212 2.18 17.83 -0.71
CA VAL A 212 2.64 18.65 -1.84
C VAL A 212 1.63 18.62 -2.99
N ALA A 213 0.86 17.55 -3.14
CA ALA A 213 -0.16 17.43 -4.17
C ALA A 213 -1.20 18.56 -4.07
N GLN A 214 -1.55 19.14 -5.22
CA GLN A 214 -2.47 20.27 -5.31
C GLN A 214 -3.53 20.01 -6.36
N TRP A 215 -4.43 19.07 -6.07
CA TRP A 215 -5.55 18.75 -6.97
C TRP A 215 -6.30 20.02 -7.39
N SER A 216 -6.34 20.29 -8.70
CA SER A 216 -6.96 21.48 -9.30
C SER A 216 -8.20 21.16 -10.16
N GLY A 217 -8.51 19.87 -10.36
CA GLY A 217 -9.68 19.42 -11.13
C GLY A 217 -11.02 19.55 -10.40
N ALA A 218 -12.01 18.75 -10.81
CA ALA A 218 -13.35 18.80 -10.22
C ALA A 218 -13.32 18.45 -8.73
N TRP A 219 -14.09 19.19 -7.93
CA TRP A 219 -14.08 19.09 -6.45
C TRP A 219 -12.77 19.50 -5.78
N SER A 220 -11.84 20.13 -6.52
CA SER A 220 -10.68 20.78 -5.90
C SER A 220 -11.10 21.87 -4.92
N ARG A 221 -10.16 22.31 -4.09
CA ARG A 221 -10.37 23.42 -3.16
C ARG A 221 -10.74 24.74 -3.85
N TYR A 222 -10.50 24.87 -5.16
CA TYR A 222 -10.79 26.06 -5.95
C TYR A 222 -12.07 25.92 -6.80
N ASP A 223 -12.73 24.74 -6.81
CA ASP A 223 -13.94 24.48 -7.59
C ASP A 223 -15.21 25.01 -6.89
N ASN A 224 -15.34 26.34 -6.81
CA ASN A 224 -16.50 26.99 -6.21
C ASN A 224 -17.83 26.65 -6.90
N LYS A 225 -17.80 26.15 -8.13
CA LYS A 225 -19.00 25.80 -8.90
C LYS A 225 -19.63 24.51 -8.39
N ARG A 226 -18.84 23.48 -8.10
CA ARG A 226 -19.35 22.18 -7.61
C ARG A 226 -19.55 22.17 -6.09
N TRP A 227 -18.77 22.96 -5.35
CA TRP A 227 -18.95 23.09 -3.90
C TRP A 227 -20.17 23.93 -3.53
N THR A 228 -21.36 23.38 -3.77
CA THR A 228 -22.63 24.01 -3.36
C THR A 228 -22.71 24.11 -1.84
N ARG A 229 -23.47 25.09 -1.31
CA ARG A 229 -23.66 25.25 0.15
C ARG A 229 -24.18 23.97 0.83
N ARG A 230 -24.98 23.18 0.10
CA ARG A 230 -25.47 21.88 0.57
C ARG A 230 -24.32 20.88 0.71
N MET A 231 -23.47 20.76 -0.32
CA MET A 231 -22.31 19.86 -0.31
C MET A 231 -21.28 20.23 0.75
N GLN A 232 -20.96 21.52 0.88
CA GLN A 232 -20.08 22.03 1.94
C GLN A 232 -20.59 21.65 3.34
N LYS A 233 -21.90 21.80 3.58
CA LYS A 233 -22.52 21.41 4.86
C LYS A 233 -22.54 19.90 5.07
N ARG A 234 -22.82 19.11 4.03
CA ARG A 234 -22.89 17.63 4.10
C ARG A 234 -21.53 17.01 4.40
N LEU A 235 -20.50 17.47 3.70
CA LEU A 235 -19.15 16.92 3.83
C LEU A 235 -18.32 17.62 4.90
N ASN A 236 -18.88 18.65 5.55
CA ASN A 236 -18.20 19.51 6.52
C ASN A 236 -16.88 20.08 5.96
N TYR A 237 -16.91 20.52 4.70
CA TYR A 237 -15.75 20.99 3.94
C TYR A 237 -15.94 22.44 3.48
N ARG A 238 -14.87 23.23 3.54
CA ARG A 238 -14.86 24.63 3.11
C ARG A 238 -13.78 24.84 2.03
N PRO A 239 -14.16 25.08 0.76
CA PRO A 239 -13.20 25.39 -0.30
C PRO A 239 -12.54 26.75 -0.08
N GLU A 240 -11.35 26.94 -0.64
CA GLU A 240 -10.64 28.22 -0.63
C GLU A 240 -11.32 29.20 -1.60
N GLY A 241 -11.59 30.43 -1.13
CA GLY A 241 -12.23 31.47 -1.94
C GLY A 241 -13.77 31.43 -1.96
N GLY A 242 -14.42 30.65 -1.09
CA GLY A 242 -15.86 30.69 -0.91
C GLY A 242 -16.32 32.04 -0.32
N ASP A 243 -17.06 32.83 -1.09
CA ASP A 243 -17.58 34.14 -0.70
C ASP A 243 -18.35 34.10 0.64
N ILE A 244 -17.87 34.88 1.62
CA ILE A 244 -18.68 35.27 2.77
C ILE A 244 -19.50 36.49 2.37
N GLN A 245 -20.70 36.29 1.80
CA GLN A 245 -21.74 37.31 1.93
C GLN A 245 -22.17 37.37 3.40
N GLY A 246 -21.43 38.14 4.20
CA GLY A 246 -21.78 38.44 5.61
C GLY A 246 -20.65 38.79 6.58
N SER A 247 -19.36 38.62 6.26
CA SER A 247 -18.26 39.00 7.16
C SER A 247 -17.25 39.88 6.44
N SER A 248 -17.53 41.17 6.44
CA SER A 248 -16.51 42.20 6.21
C SER A 248 -15.46 42.10 7.31
N ARG A 249 -14.37 41.33 7.11
CA ARG A 249 -13.15 41.48 7.92
C ARG A 249 -11.86 40.81 7.42
N PHE A 250 -11.75 40.39 6.16
CA PHE A 250 -10.50 39.79 5.70
C PHE A 250 -10.07 40.36 4.34
N LEU A 251 -9.16 41.33 4.41
CA LEU A 251 -8.29 41.70 3.29
C LEU A 251 -7.06 40.77 3.26
N PRO A 252 -6.47 40.50 2.08
CA PRO A 252 -5.29 39.66 1.94
C PRO A 252 -4.04 40.22 2.66
N PRO A 253 -3.04 39.36 2.98
CA PRO A 253 -1.97 39.67 3.94
C PRO A 253 -1.12 40.91 3.63
N TRP A 254 -0.97 41.26 2.35
CA TRP A 254 -0.18 42.41 1.91
C TRP A 254 -0.89 43.78 2.09
N SER A 255 -2.18 43.78 2.45
CA SER A 255 -2.97 45.00 2.63
C SER A 255 -3.03 45.50 4.09
N ARG A 256 -2.37 44.83 5.05
CA ARG A 256 -2.31 45.25 6.45
C ARG A 256 -1.17 46.23 6.71
N LYS A 257 -1.29 47.47 6.23
CA LYS A 257 -0.48 48.58 6.78
C LYS A 257 -1.12 49.07 8.08
N ASN A 258 -0.33 48.98 9.15
CA ASN A 258 -0.47 49.63 10.46
C ASN A 258 -1.87 49.64 11.08
N ARG A 259 -2.07 48.79 12.10
CA ARG A 259 -2.90 49.18 13.25
C ARG A 259 -2.36 48.56 14.53
N ASN A 260 -2.15 49.45 15.51
CA ASN A 260 -1.48 49.21 16.77
C ASN A 260 -2.13 48.08 17.59
N SER A 261 -1.27 47.32 18.25
CA SER A 261 -1.59 46.36 19.30
C SER A 261 -2.27 47.06 20.47
N ARG A 262 -3.58 46.80 20.61
CA ARG A 262 -4.38 46.76 21.85
C ARG A 262 -5.81 46.45 21.42
N ASP A 263 -6.47 45.60 22.19
CA ASP A 263 -7.86 45.16 22.03
C ASP A 263 -8.07 43.96 21.09
N LEU A 264 -8.04 42.76 21.66
CA LEU A 264 -9.19 41.83 21.73
C LEU A 264 -8.71 40.48 22.25
N ASP A 265 -8.53 40.41 23.57
CA ASP A 265 -8.69 39.18 24.32
C ASP A 265 -10.20 38.97 24.51
N ASN A 266 -10.80 38.13 23.66
CA ASN A 266 -12.16 37.63 23.86
C ASN A 266 -12.16 36.18 23.40
N GLY A 267 -12.40 35.29 24.36
CA GLY A 267 -12.28 33.84 24.23
C GLY A 267 -13.02 33.28 23.03
N VAL A 268 -12.25 32.82 22.05
CA VAL A 268 -12.70 31.87 21.04
C VAL A 268 -12.71 30.51 21.72
N SER A 269 -13.88 29.91 21.90
CA SER A 269 -14.01 28.56 22.49
C SER A 269 -13.19 27.54 21.70
N GLU A 270 -12.52 26.60 22.35
CA GLU A 270 -11.73 25.53 21.71
C GLU A 270 -12.50 24.78 20.62
N LYS A 271 -13.82 24.59 20.77
CA LYS A 271 -14.71 24.04 19.72
C LYS A 271 -14.70 24.79 18.39
N ALA A 272 -14.50 26.12 18.41
CA ALA A 272 -14.45 26.93 17.20
C ALA A 272 -13.08 26.88 16.51
N LYS A 273 -12.02 26.48 17.24
CA LYS A 273 -10.71 26.16 16.64
C LYS A 273 -10.71 24.77 16.00
N GLU A 274 -11.37 23.79 16.62
CA GLU A 274 -11.54 22.44 16.04
C GLU A 274 -12.38 22.45 14.74
N GLU A 275 -13.40 23.30 14.63
CA GLU A 275 -14.21 23.42 13.41
C GLU A 275 -13.50 24.16 12.25
N GLN A 276 -12.36 24.80 12.50
CA GLN A 276 -11.68 25.67 11.54
C GLN A 276 -10.51 24.98 10.79
N ASP A 277 -10.19 23.74 11.16
CA ASP A 277 -8.99 23.01 10.70
C ASP A 277 -9.31 21.74 9.86
N ASN A 278 -10.49 21.69 9.22
CA ASN A 278 -10.91 20.52 8.42
C ASN A 278 -10.18 20.35 7.07
N ASN A 279 -9.23 21.22 6.75
CA ASN A 279 -8.29 20.98 5.66
C ASN A 279 -7.02 20.35 6.25
N GLU A 280 -7.13 19.07 6.62
CA GLU A 280 -5.94 18.28 6.97
C GLU A 280 -4.91 18.42 5.85
N GLU A 281 -3.68 18.76 6.22
CA GLU A 281 -2.60 19.05 5.27
C GLU A 281 -2.40 17.89 4.29
N GLY A 282 -2.41 18.20 2.99
CA GLY A 282 -2.28 17.21 1.92
C GLY A 282 -3.56 16.47 1.54
N THR A 283 -4.71 16.82 2.13
CA THR A 283 -6.00 16.22 1.75
C THR A 283 -6.70 16.97 0.61
N PHE A 284 -7.38 16.24 -0.27
CA PHE A 284 -8.21 16.80 -1.32
C PHE A 284 -9.35 15.86 -1.72
N TRP A 285 -10.42 16.43 -2.24
CA TRP A 285 -11.56 15.68 -2.76
C TRP A 285 -11.47 15.51 -4.27
N ILE A 286 -11.87 14.34 -4.76
CA ILE A 286 -11.90 13.99 -6.19
C ILE A 286 -13.15 13.17 -6.51
N SER A 287 -13.63 13.27 -7.75
CA SER A 287 -14.72 12.41 -8.23
C SER A 287 -14.22 10.99 -8.52
N LEU A 288 -15.07 9.96 -8.41
CA LEU A 288 -14.71 8.59 -8.81
C LEU A 288 -14.21 8.53 -10.26
N ASN A 289 -14.84 9.31 -11.16
CA ASN A 289 -14.47 9.33 -12.57
C ASN A 289 -13.05 9.91 -12.78
N ASP A 290 -12.68 10.97 -12.07
CA ASP A 290 -11.33 11.52 -12.16
C ASP A 290 -10.32 10.61 -11.44
N PHE A 291 -10.72 9.99 -10.33
CA PHE A 291 -9.89 8.99 -9.65
C PHE A 291 -9.48 7.85 -10.59
N VAL A 292 -10.42 7.25 -11.31
CA VAL A 292 -10.13 6.18 -12.28
C VAL A 292 -9.27 6.65 -13.47
N ARG A 293 -9.28 7.95 -13.79
CA ARG A 293 -8.44 8.51 -14.86
C ARG A 293 -6.99 8.69 -14.43
N HIS A 294 -6.78 9.21 -13.22
CA HIS A 294 -5.46 9.61 -12.71
C HIS A 294 -4.72 8.49 -11.97
N PHE A 295 -5.44 7.52 -11.40
CA PHE A 295 -4.86 6.45 -10.59
C PHE A 295 -4.86 5.12 -11.36
N LYS A 296 -3.81 4.32 -11.14
CA LYS A 296 -3.65 2.98 -11.73
C LYS A 296 -4.11 1.89 -10.77
N TRP A 297 -3.85 2.08 -9.48
CA TRP A 297 -4.08 1.06 -8.46
C TRP A 297 -5.03 1.52 -7.37
N LEU A 298 -5.94 0.65 -6.96
CA LEU A 298 -6.68 0.74 -5.71
C LEU A 298 -6.24 -0.40 -4.79
N TYR A 299 -5.88 -0.06 -3.56
CA TYR A 299 -5.52 -0.99 -2.51
C TYR A 299 -6.58 -0.94 -1.40
N GLY A 300 -7.06 -2.10 -0.97
CA GLY A 300 -7.96 -2.23 0.16
C GLY A 300 -7.48 -3.30 1.12
N CYS A 301 -7.25 -2.94 2.38
CA CYS A 301 -6.84 -3.84 3.44
C CYS A 301 -7.92 -3.95 4.51
N GLN A 302 -8.56 -5.11 4.57
CA GLN A 302 -9.57 -5.43 5.58
C GLN A 302 -8.89 -5.99 6.84
N LEU A 303 -9.30 -5.49 8.00
CA LEU A 303 -8.85 -6.02 9.29
C LEU A 303 -9.86 -7.05 9.78
N PHE A 304 -9.38 -8.24 10.16
CA PHE A 304 -10.22 -9.30 10.68
C PHE A 304 -10.17 -9.35 12.20
N ASN A 305 -11.32 -9.25 12.84
CA ASN A 305 -11.45 -9.53 14.28
C ASN A 305 -11.50 -11.05 14.50
N LYS A 306 -10.69 -11.54 15.46
CA LYS A 306 -10.65 -12.95 15.88
C LYS A 306 -11.98 -13.46 16.45
N ASP A 307 -12.81 -12.55 16.97
CA ASP A 307 -14.13 -12.92 17.52
C ASP A 307 -15.18 -13.16 16.43
N GLU A 308 -14.96 -12.63 15.22
CA GLU A 308 -15.92 -12.70 14.10
C GLU A 308 -15.49 -13.68 13.01
N TRP A 309 -14.18 -13.90 12.85
CA TRP A 309 -13.61 -14.66 11.75
C TRP A 309 -12.81 -15.85 12.23
N ILE A 310 -13.05 -16.99 11.59
CA ILE A 310 -12.22 -18.18 11.77
C ILE A 310 -11.02 -18.04 10.84
N HIS A 311 -9.81 -18.17 11.40
CA HIS A 311 -8.55 -18.05 10.68
C HIS A 311 -7.71 -19.33 10.85
N HIS A 312 -7.15 -19.82 9.75
CA HIS A 312 -6.17 -20.89 9.75
C HIS A 312 -5.09 -20.60 8.70
N SER A 313 -3.84 -20.85 9.06
CA SER A 313 -2.70 -20.71 8.16
C SER A 313 -1.99 -22.05 7.96
N VAL A 314 -1.51 -22.30 6.75
CA VAL A 314 -0.73 -23.50 6.43
C VAL A 314 0.47 -23.15 5.56
N GLU A 315 1.64 -23.65 5.94
CA GLU A 315 2.87 -23.50 5.14
C GLU A 315 2.97 -24.63 4.10
N GLY A 316 3.62 -24.31 2.98
CA GLY A 316 3.93 -25.27 1.92
C GLY A 316 5.16 -24.86 1.12
N ALA A 317 5.57 -25.74 0.22
CA ALA A 317 6.70 -25.48 -0.67
C ALA A 317 6.56 -26.24 -2.01
N TRP A 318 7.02 -25.61 -3.08
CA TRP A 318 7.27 -26.23 -4.38
C TRP A 318 8.77 -26.57 -4.43
N ILE A 319 9.12 -27.85 -4.36
CA ILE A 319 10.51 -28.34 -4.34
C ILE A 319 10.57 -29.65 -5.15
N GLY A 320 11.50 -29.74 -6.08
CA GLY A 320 11.67 -30.92 -6.94
C GLY A 320 10.38 -31.28 -7.68
N GLN A 321 9.85 -32.49 -7.43
CA GLN A 321 8.65 -32.97 -8.10
C GLN A 321 7.40 -32.15 -7.80
N THR A 322 7.35 -31.45 -6.66
CA THR A 322 6.18 -30.62 -6.33
C THR A 322 6.20 -29.24 -7.00
N ALA A 323 7.27 -28.90 -7.73
CA ALA A 323 7.33 -27.74 -8.62
C ALA A 323 6.72 -28.07 -10.00
N GLY A 324 5.46 -28.54 -9.99
CA GLY A 324 4.75 -29.06 -11.16
C GLY A 324 4.31 -28.01 -12.18
N GLY A 325 4.37 -26.72 -11.80
CA GLY A 325 4.06 -25.61 -12.68
C GLY A 325 2.56 -25.32 -12.82
N PRO A 326 2.14 -24.63 -13.89
CA PRO A 326 0.75 -24.23 -14.10
C PRO A 326 -0.23 -25.41 -14.25
N PRO A 327 -1.51 -25.24 -13.88
CA PRO A 327 -2.52 -26.32 -13.82
C PRO A 327 -2.83 -27.03 -15.15
N ASN A 328 -2.39 -26.49 -16.28
CA ASN A 328 -2.57 -27.12 -17.59
C ASN A 328 -1.44 -28.09 -17.96
N GLN A 329 -0.39 -28.20 -17.14
CA GLN A 329 0.73 -29.10 -17.37
C GLN A 329 0.52 -30.47 -16.70
N ALA A 330 1.11 -31.51 -17.28
CA ALA A 330 0.96 -32.89 -16.77
C ALA A 330 1.45 -33.04 -15.32
N ASP A 331 2.53 -32.34 -14.96
CA ASP A 331 3.15 -32.44 -13.64
C ASP A 331 2.45 -31.55 -12.60
N ALA A 332 1.49 -30.72 -13.00
CA ALA A 332 0.78 -29.83 -12.08
C ALA A 332 0.03 -30.59 -10.97
N ARG A 333 -0.36 -31.85 -11.24
CA ARG A 333 -0.95 -32.75 -10.24
C ARG A 333 -0.06 -32.96 -9.00
N PHE A 334 1.25 -32.77 -9.13
CA PHE A 334 2.22 -32.91 -8.05
C PHE A 334 2.41 -31.64 -7.23
N ASN A 335 1.86 -30.50 -7.67
CA ASN A 335 1.85 -29.30 -6.83
C ASN A 335 1.21 -29.60 -5.47
N PRO A 336 1.61 -28.90 -4.40
CA PRO A 336 0.92 -29.00 -3.11
C PRO A 336 -0.56 -28.66 -3.28
N GLN A 337 -1.45 -29.47 -2.70
CA GLN A 337 -2.89 -29.23 -2.73
C GLN A 337 -3.46 -29.34 -1.33
N PHE A 338 -4.53 -28.60 -1.05
CA PHE A 338 -5.14 -28.56 0.28
C PHE A 338 -6.65 -28.73 0.19
N THR A 339 -7.22 -29.58 1.02
CA THR A 339 -8.66 -29.75 1.15
C THR A 339 -9.21 -28.72 2.11
N LEU A 340 -10.32 -28.09 1.73
CA LEU A 340 -11.03 -27.08 2.48
C LEU A 340 -12.48 -27.52 2.70
N LYS A 341 -12.78 -27.94 3.93
CA LYS A 341 -14.10 -28.45 4.33
C LYS A 341 -14.75 -27.52 5.33
N PHE A 342 -15.96 -27.06 5.04
CA PHE A 342 -16.72 -26.19 5.96
C PHE A 342 -17.62 -27.02 6.88
N GLU A 343 -17.84 -26.54 8.10
CA GLU A 343 -18.81 -27.15 9.00
C GLU A 343 -20.24 -26.93 8.51
N PRO A 344 -21.14 -27.93 8.67
CA PRO A 344 -22.54 -27.80 8.28
C PRO A 344 -23.25 -26.63 8.97
N ALA A 345 -24.20 -26.01 8.27
CA ALA A 345 -25.04 -24.98 8.88
C ALA A 345 -25.90 -25.58 10.01
N ALA A 346 -25.96 -24.89 11.16
CA ALA A 346 -27.03 -25.11 12.11
C ALA A 346 -28.37 -24.75 11.44
N LYS A 347 -29.44 -25.51 11.71
CA LYS A 347 -30.76 -25.42 11.05
C LYS A 347 -31.45 -24.04 11.08
N SER A 348 -30.86 -23.03 11.73
CA SER A 348 -31.44 -21.68 11.92
C SER A 348 -30.56 -20.51 11.46
N SER A 349 -29.44 -20.71 10.76
CA SER A 349 -28.61 -19.57 10.33
C SER A 349 -29.19 -18.86 9.11
N GLY A 350 -29.60 -17.60 9.25
CA GLY A 350 -30.20 -16.80 8.17
C GLY A 350 -29.27 -16.36 7.04
N ASN A 351 -27.95 -16.58 7.16
CA ASN A 351 -27.00 -16.25 6.10
C ASN A 351 -26.64 -17.50 5.29
N ASN A 352 -27.12 -17.53 4.04
CA ASN A 352 -26.98 -18.65 3.12
C ASN A 352 -25.62 -18.70 2.41
N ASN A 353 -24.72 -17.75 2.66
CA ASN A 353 -23.40 -17.71 2.03
C ASN A 353 -22.28 -17.75 3.08
N ILE A 354 -21.20 -18.43 2.72
CA ILE A 354 -19.91 -18.39 3.42
C ILE A 354 -19.09 -17.31 2.74
N LEU A 355 -18.64 -16.32 3.51
CA LEU A 355 -17.64 -15.37 3.05
C LEU A 355 -16.26 -15.98 3.26
N LEU A 356 -15.44 -15.98 2.22
CA LEU A 356 -14.14 -16.63 2.21
C LEU A 356 -13.09 -15.68 1.64
N PHE A 357 -12.01 -15.52 2.39
CA PHE A 357 -10.84 -14.74 2.00
C PHE A 357 -9.62 -15.65 2.13
N ILE A 358 -8.84 -15.77 1.05
CA ILE A 358 -7.66 -16.62 1.00
C ILE A 358 -6.51 -15.79 0.46
N SER A 359 -5.37 -15.77 1.16
CA SER A 359 -4.14 -15.22 0.61
C SER A 359 -3.06 -16.28 0.52
N ILE A 360 -2.16 -16.11 -0.44
CA ILE A 360 -0.91 -16.85 -0.55
C ILE A 360 0.25 -15.86 -0.55
N THR A 361 1.15 -16.02 0.41
CA THR A 361 2.34 -15.19 0.60
C THR A 361 3.58 -16.01 0.24
N ASN A 362 4.43 -15.48 -0.62
CA ASN A 362 5.75 -16.03 -0.92
C ASN A 362 6.66 -15.82 0.29
N LEU A 363 7.26 -16.91 0.79
CA LEU A 363 8.20 -16.91 1.91
C LEU A 363 9.65 -17.11 1.46
N THR A 364 9.89 -17.17 0.15
CA THR A 364 11.23 -17.30 -0.41
C THR A 364 11.95 -15.98 -0.22
N SER A 365 13.08 -16.01 0.50
CA SER A 365 13.83 -14.78 0.77
C SER A 365 14.49 -14.24 -0.49
N THR A 366 14.72 -12.93 -0.55
CA THR A 366 15.47 -12.29 -1.65
C THR A 366 16.85 -12.92 -1.83
N GLU A 367 17.54 -13.28 -0.73
CA GLU A 367 18.82 -14.00 -0.79
C GLU A 367 18.69 -15.37 -1.45
N GLU A 368 17.64 -16.14 -1.14
CA GLU A 368 17.36 -17.44 -1.78
C GLU A 368 17.10 -17.28 -3.28
N ILE A 369 16.41 -16.21 -3.69
CA ILE A 369 16.15 -15.88 -5.10
C ILE A 369 17.46 -15.55 -5.82
N VAL A 370 18.25 -14.61 -5.29
CA VAL A 370 19.54 -14.19 -5.88
C VAL A 370 20.54 -15.34 -5.94
N MET A 371 20.66 -16.14 -4.88
CA MET A 371 21.54 -17.31 -4.86
C MET A 371 21.14 -18.36 -5.88
N ARG A 372 19.84 -18.51 -6.15
CA ARG A 372 19.33 -19.44 -7.16
C ARG A 372 19.65 -18.96 -8.57
N GLU A 373 19.47 -17.66 -8.86
CA GLU A 373 19.82 -17.08 -10.16
C GLU A 373 21.30 -17.27 -10.47
N ARG A 374 22.17 -17.04 -9.47
CA ARG A 374 23.60 -17.30 -9.60
C ARG A 374 23.93 -18.77 -9.92
N ARG A 375 23.25 -19.74 -9.29
CA ARG A 375 23.46 -21.17 -9.59
C ARG A 375 23.02 -21.55 -10.99
N LEU A 376 21.94 -20.93 -11.49
CA LEU A 376 21.48 -21.15 -12.87
C LEU A 376 22.52 -20.63 -13.87
N GLU A 377 23.09 -19.45 -13.62
CA GLU A 377 24.19 -18.89 -14.42
C GLU A 377 25.43 -19.80 -14.41
N GLU A 378 25.82 -20.31 -13.24
CA GLU A 378 26.97 -21.22 -13.08
C GLU A 378 26.75 -22.56 -13.81
N SER A 379 25.54 -23.14 -13.77
CA SER A 379 25.21 -24.39 -14.47
C SER A 379 25.10 -24.27 -15.99
N GLU A 380 24.74 -23.08 -16.51
CA GLU A 380 24.69 -22.81 -17.95
C GLU A 380 26.08 -22.57 -18.55
N ASN A 381 27.00 -21.96 -17.80
CA ASN A 381 28.39 -21.79 -18.25
C ASN A 381 29.12 -23.14 -18.45
N ASP A 382 28.71 -24.20 -17.74
CA ASP A 382 29.22 -25.55 -17.97
C ASP A 382 28.59 -26.26 -19.18
N SER A 383 27.41 -25.82 -19.66
CA SER A 383 26.68 -26.45 -20.77
C SER A 383 26.76 -25.72 -22.12
N THR A 384 27.37 -24.52 -22.16
CA THR A 384 27.60 -23.75 -23.40
C THR A 384 28.73 -24.29 -24.30
N ASN A 385 29.32 -25.45 -23.96
CA ASN A 385 30.25 -26.16 -24.84
C ASN A 385 29.60 -27.19 -25.78
N SER A 386 28.27 -27.27 -25.88
CA SER A 386 27.63 -28.14 -26.89
C SER A 386 26.27 -27.64 -27.40
N SER A 387 26.18 -27.58 -28.73
CA SER A 387 25.01 -27.44 -29.62
C SER A 387 24.35 -26.05 -29.78
N GLU A 388 24.57 -25.49 -30.98
CA GLU A 388 23.74 -24.45 -31.61
C GLU A 388 22.37 -25.04 -31.99
N ASP A 389 21.33 -24.77 -31.22
CA ASP A 389 19.94 -25.02 -31.62
C ASP A 389 19.13 -23.72 -31.60
N GLY A 390 18.33 -23.51 -32.64
CA GLY A 390 17.59 -22.28 -33.00
C GLY A 390 16.47 -21.82 -32.04
N PHE A 391 16.54 -22.17 -30.75
CA PHE A 391 15.65 -21.69 -29.68
C PHE A 391 16.19 -20.44 -28.94
N GLY A 392 17.23 -19.78 -29.49
CA GLY A 392 17.94 -18.68 -28.84
C GLY A 392 17.06 -17.51 -28.41
N ASN A 393 16.05 -17.14 -29.22
CA ASN A 393 15.20 -15.98 -28.94
C ASN A 393 14.21 -16.23 -27.78
N GLU A 394 13.65 -17.43 -27.66
CA GLU A 394 12.70 -17.76 -26.58
C GLU A 394 13.45 -17.95 -25.25
N LYS A 395 14.63 -18.59 -25.29
CA LYS A 395 15.53 -18.65 -24.12
C LYS A 395 16.00 -17.26 -23.69
N GLN A 396 16.36 -16.37 -24.62
CA GLN A 396 16.73 -14.98 -24.30
C GLN A 396 15.55 -14.18 -23.73
N ALA A 397 14.34 -14.33 -24.28
CA ALA A 397 13.14 -13.67 -23.75
C ALA A 397 12.80 -14.15 -22.34
N ILE A 398 12.88 -15.46 -22.06
CA ILE A 398 12.70 -16.02 -20.71
C ILE A 398 13.81 -15.53 -19.77
N LYS A 399 15.05 -15.40 -20.25
CA LYS A 399 16.20 -14.87 -19.49
C LYS A 399 15.99 -13.41 -19.10
N GLN A 400 15.47 -12.58 -20.00
CA GLN A 400 15.16 -11.18 -19.74
C GLN A 400 13.96 -11.00 -18.81
N ILE A 401 12.94 -11.86 -18.91
CA ILE A 401 11.80 -11.92 -17.97
C ILE A 401 12.27 -12.31 -16.55
N ASN A 402 13.25 -13.21 -16.43
CA ASN A 402 13.79 -13.62 -15.14
C ASN A 402 14.69 -12.56 -14.50
N TYR A 403 15.43 -11.76 -15.27
CA TYR A 403 16.33 -10.73 -14.71
C TYR A 403 15.59 -9.54 -14.08
N ASN A 404 14.33 -9.31 -14.48
CA ASN A 404 13.52 -8.18 -14.01
C ASN A 404 12.47 -8.58 -12.97
N ARG A 405 12.42 -9.84 -12.52
CA ARG A 405 11.39 -10.30 -11.58
C ARG A 405 11.86 -10.19 -10.14
N THR A 406 10.98 -9.75 -9.25
CA THR A 406 11.27 -9.67 -7.81
C THR A 406 10.91 -10.99 -7.12
N TYR A 407 9.84 -11.64 -7.55
CA TYR A 407 9.32 -12.89 -7.01
C TYR A 407 9.00 -13.90 -8.12
N PRO A 408 9.04 -15.21 -7.81
CA PRO A 408 8.39 -16.23 -8.63
C PRO A 408 6.95 -15.84 -8.98
N PHE A 409 6.57 -16.00 -10.25
CA PHE A 409 5.21 -15.78 -10.71
C PHE A 409 4.28 -16.79 -10.05
N MET A 410 3.32 -16.33 -9.24
CA MET A 410 2.43 -17.21 -8.46
C MET A 410 0.97 -17.11 -8.91
N SER A 411 0.19 -18.16 -8.66
CA SER A 411 -1.27 -18.12 -8.71
C SER A 411 -1.91 -19.07 -7.70
N LEU A 412 -3.16 -18.81 -7.35
CA LEU A 412 -3.97 -19.65 -6.48
C LEU A 412 -5.35 -19.89 -7.09
N LEU A 413 -5.78 -21.16 -7.07
CA LEU A 413 -7.12 -21.58 -7.47
C LEU A 413 -7.87 -22.19 -6.30
N LEU A 414 -9.17 -21.92 -6.26
CA LEU A 414 -10.15 -22.66 -5.47
C LEU A 414 -11.00 -23.51 -6.40
N LEU A 415 -10.99 -24.82 -6.19
CA LEU A 415 -11.62 -25.81 -7.07
C LEU A 415 -12.78 -26.54 -6.39
N ASP A 416 -13.88 -26.77 -7.12
CA ASP A 416 -14.99 -27.65 -6.73
C ASP A 416 -14.77 -29.05 -7.33
N ILE A 417 -13.82 -29.79 -6.76
CA ILE A 417 -13.51 -31.19 -7.10
C ILE A 417 -13.72 -32.13 -5.92
N GLY A 418 -14.58 -31.74 -4.98
CA GLY A 418 -14.92 -32.53 -3.80
C GLY A 418 -13.77 -32.71 -2.80
N GLY A 419 -12.85 -31.75 -2.73
CA GLY A 419 -11.69 -31.81 -1.84
C GLY A 419 -10.66 -32.86 -2.20
N LYS A 420 -10.66 -33.36 -3.45
CA LYS A 420 -9.70 -34.34 -3.96
C LYS A 420 -8.50 -33.65 -4.59
N ALA A 421 -7.42 -34.39 -4.77
CA ALA A 421 -6.29 -33.92 -5.55
C ALA A 421 -6.65 -33.87 -7.05
N LEU A 422 -6.27 -32.81 -7.73
CA LEU A 422 -6.32 -32.69 -9.18
C LEU A 422 -5.44 -33.78 -9.80
N ASP A 423 -6.05 -34.72 -10.51
CA ASP A 423 -5.40 -35.92 -11.07
C ASP A 423 -5.13 -35.82 -12.58
N SER A 424 -5.83 -34.89 -13.24
CA SER A 424 -5.92 -34.72 -14.69
C SER A 424 -5.96 -33.22 -15.04
N HIS A 425 -6.09 -32.90 -16.33
CA HIS A 425 -6.13 -31.50 -16.79
C HIS A 425 -7.28 -30.72 -16.13
N LEU A 426 -6.97 -29.52 -15.66
CA LEU A 426 -7.96 -28.60 -15.08
C LEU A 426 -9.07 -28.29 -16.08
N VAL A 427 -10.32 -28.51 -15.67
CA VAL A 427 -11.50 -28.12 -16.44
C VAL A 427 -12.02 -26.78 -15.92
N ALA A 428 -12.31 -25.83 -16.81
CA ALA A 428 -12.74 -24.48 -16.43
C ALA A 428 -13.96 -24.46 -15.48
N SER A 429 -14.91 -25.39 -15.64
CA SER A 429 -16.09 -25.51 -14.77
C SER A 429 -15.78 -25.95 -13.34
N GLN A 430 -14.57 -26.44 -13.06
CA GLN A 430 -14.12 -26.80 -11.72
C GLN A 430 -13.60 -25.58 -10.94
N VAL A 431 -13.26 -24.49 -11.62
CA VAL A 431 -12.70 -23.28 -10.97
C VAL A 431 -13.84 -22.47 -10.34
N VAL A 432 -13.85 -22.41 -9.02
CA VAL A 432 -14.81 -21.62 -8.24
C VAL A 432 -14.35 -20.16 -8.15
N ALA A 433 -13.06 -19.98 -7.89
CA ALA A 433 -12.45 -18.68 -7.72
C ALA A 433 -10.94 -18.78 -8.03
N SER A 434 -10.34 -17.69 -8.51
CA SER A 434 -8.94 -17.64 -8.94
C SER A 434 -8.36 -16.25 -8.70
N THR A 435 -7.05 -16.18 -8.40
CA THR A 435 -6.30 -14.92 -8.37
C THR A 435 -6.02 -14.33 -9.76
N GLY A 436 -6.46 -15.01 -10.83
CA GLY A 436 -6.32 -14.59 -12.22
C GLY A 436 -5.02 -15.09 -12.85
N LYS A 437 -4.38 -14.23 -13.65
CA LYS A 437 -3.07 -14.51 -14.25
C LYS A 437 -2.01 -14.69 -13.16
N PHE A 438 -0.94 -15.39 -13.51
CA PHE A 438 0.25 -15.44 -12.68
C PHE A 438 0.84 -14.03 -12.53
N LYS A 439 1.23 -13.66 -11.31
CA LYS A 439 1.77 -12.33 -11.01
C LYS A 439 3.09 -12.44 -10.26
N ASP A 440 4.00 -11.54 -10.60
CA ASP A 440 5.20 -11.27 -9.81
C ASP A 440 4.80 -10.37 -8.64
N THR A 441 4.58 -10.99 -7.48
CA THR A 441 4.23 -10.30 -6.25
C THR A 441 4.53 -11.19 -5.06
N ARG A 442 4.87 -10.59 -3.93
CA ARG A 442 5.01 -11.31 -2.66
C ARG A 442 3.71 -11.95 -2.21
N GLU A 443 2.57 -11.29 -2.42
CA GLU A 443 1.28 -11.76 -1.91
C GLU A 443 0.17 -11.66 -2.96
N LEU A 444 -0.66 -12.70 -3.01
CA LEU A 444 -1.90 -12.73 -3.78
C LEU A 444 -3.08 -13.05 -2.88
N SER A 445 -4.19 -12.38 -3.16
CA SER A 445 -5.41 -12.46 -2.35
C SER A 445 -6.61 -12.76 -3.22
N LEU A 446 -7.49 -13.62 -2.70
CA LEU A 446 -8.72 -14.09 -3.32
C LEU A 446 -9.87 -13.89 -2.34
N GLU A 447 -10.96 -13.30 -2.81
CA GLU A 447 -12.23 -13.23 -2.06
C GLU A 447 -13.33 -13.90 -2.88
N THR A 448 -14.16 -14.69 -2.20
CA THR A 448 -15.33 -15.30 -2.83
C THR A 448 -16.45 -15.56 -1.83
N LYS A 449 -17.64 -15.78 -2.37
CA LYS A 449 -18.84 -16.17 -1.62
C LYS A 449 -19.24 -17.57 -2.05
N LEU A 450 -19.25 -18.50 -1.11
CA LEU A 450 -19.64 -19.89 -1.36
C LEU A 450 -21.05 -20.13 -0.83
N PRO A 451 -21.87 -20.94 -1.52
CA PRO A 451 -23.16 -21.31 -0.99
C PRO A 451 -22.98 -22.15 0.27
N ARG A 452 -23.74 -21.84 1.32
CA ARG A 452 -23.75 -22.58 2.59
C ARG A 452 -24.57 -23.86 2.46
N THR A 453 -24.18 -24.73 1.53
CA THR A 453 -24.78 -26.06 1.35
C THR A 453 -24.09 -27.07 2.25
N THR A 454 -24.85 -28.02 2.78
CA THR A 454 -24.32 -29.12 3.57
C THR A 454 -23.37 -29.98 2.71
N ASP A 455 -22.15 -30.20 3.22
CA ASP A 455 -21.12 -31.16 2.77
C ASP A 455 -20.28 -30.85 1.52
N LYS A 456 -20.29 -29.63 0.99
CA LYS A 456 -19.31 -29.27 -0.05
C LYS A 456 -17.89 -29.14 0.52
N THR A 457 -16.94 -29.73 -0.19
CA THR A 457 -15.51 -29.67 0.12
C THR A 457 -14.77 -29.19 -1.14
N TYR A 458 -13.86 -28.24 -0.96
CA TYR A 458 -13.12 -27.60 -2.03
C TYR A 458 -11.64 -27.96 -1.98
N THR A 459 -10.92 -27.74 -3.07
CA THR A 459 -9.47 -27.92 -3.14
C THR A 459 -8.79 -26.59 -3.43
N LEU A 460 -7.83 -26.19 -2.59
CA LEU A 460 -6.90 -25.11 -2.88
C LEU A 460 -5.72 -25.66 -3.66
N PHE A 461 -5.42 -25.00 -4.78
CA PHE A 461 -4.36 -25.37 -5.70
C PHE A 461 -3.43 -24.17 -5.93
N PRO A 462 -2.37 -24.03 -5.11
CA PRO A 462 -1.30 -23.05 -5.32
C PRO A 462 -0.31 -23.55 -6.39
N SER A 463 0.11 -22.66 -7.29
CA SER A 463 1.08 -23.01 -8.35
C SER A 463 2.03 -21.87 -8.69
N LEU A 464 3.19 -22.22 -9.25
CA LEU A 464 4.17 -21.29 -9.80
C LEU A 464 4.28 -21.40 -11.32
N TYR A 465 4.81 -20.34 -11.93
CA TYR A 465 5.24 -20.32 -13.32
C TYR A 465 6.71 -19.87 -13.39
N PRO A 466 7.54 -20.51 -14.24
CA PRO A 466 7.25 -21.71 -15.03
C PRO A 466 7.30 -23.00 -14.17
N LYS A 467 7.14 -24.16 -14.81
CA LYS A 467 7.40 -25.46 -14.16
C LYS A 467 8.86 -25.57 -13.71
N GLY A 468 9.09 -26.25 -12.59
CA GLY A 468 10.40 -26.38 -11.97
C GLY A 468 10.78 -25.17 -11.12
N GLU A 469 9.92 -24.15 -11.07
CA GLU A 469 10.09 -23.02 -10.17
C GLU A 469 9.87 -23.47 -8.72
N GLU A 470 10.89 -23.28 -7.90
CA GLU A 470 10.87 -23.64 -6.48
C GLU A 470 10.60 -22.42 -5.61
N GLY A 471 9.96 -22.65 -4.46
CA GLY A 471 9.68 -21.60 -3.51
C GLY A 471 8.91 -22.10 -2.29
N ARG A 472 8.93 -21.30 -1.23
CA ARG A 472 8.12 -21.53 -0.02
C ARG A 472 6.96 -20.57 0.01
N PHE A 473 5.86 -20.98 0.62
CA PHE A 473 4.67 -20.15 0.72
C PHE A 473 3.89 -20.38 2.02
N LEU A 474 3.08 -19.40 2.36
CA LEU A 474 2.06 -19.46 3.41
C LEU A 474 0.70 -19.22 2.79
N ILE A 475 -0.27 -20.10 3.05
CA ILE A 475 -1.68 -19.85 2.75
C ILE A 475 -2.38 -19.40 4.03
N ASN A 476 -3.07 -18.26 3.98
CA ASN A 476 -3.98 -17.82 5.04
C ASN A 476 -5.43 -17.95 4.55
N VAL A 477 -6.28 -18.58 5.35
CA VAL A 477 -7.73 -18.69 5.07
C VAL A 477 -8.51 -18.03 6.20
N TYR A 478 -9.37 -17.07 5.84
CA TYR A 478 -10.34 -16.45 6.74
C TYR A 478 -11.75 -16.81 6.26
N SER A 479 -12.58 -17.30 7.17
CA SER A 479 -13.96 -17.66 6.87
C SER A 479 -14.94 -17.14 7.90
N SER A 480 -16.13 -16.79 7.44
CA SER A 480 -17.26 -16.44 8.30
C SER A 480 -17.89 -17.65 9.01
N VAL A 481 -17.41 -18.87 8.75
CA VAL A 481 -17.87 -20.11 9.40
C VAL A 481 -16.68 -21.01 9.74
N PRO A 482 -16.81 -21.92 10.72
CA PRO A 482 -15.78 -22.91 11.00
C PRO A 482 -15.47 -23.81 9.80
N PHE A 483 -14.19 -24.14 9.65
CA PHE A 483 -13.68 -24.98 8.57
C PHE A 483 -12.47 -25.78 9.01
N ASN A 484 -12.15 -26.80 8.23
CA ASN A 484 -10.96 -27.61 8.35
C ASN A 484 -10.14 -27.49 7.05
N LEU A 485 -8.86 -27.16 7.21
CA LEU A 485 -7.88 -27.03 6.14
C LEU A 485 -6.80 -28.08 6.35
N GLN A 486 -6.62 -28.98 5.38
CA GLN A 486 -5.61 -30.04 5.48
C GLN A 486 -4.85 -30.19 4.17
N ARG A 487 -3.55 -30.48 4.25
CA ARG A 487 -2.76 -30.84 3.07
C ARG A 487 -3.21 -32.19 2.54
N LEU A 488 -3.47 -32.27 1.23
CA LEU A 488 -3.75 -33.52 0.55
C LEU A 488 -2.44 -34.29 0.35
N THR A 489 -2.45 -35.57 0.70
CA THR A 489 -1.35 -36.49 0.36
C THR A 489 -1.44 -36.82 -1.13
N THR A 490 -0.68 -36.10 -1.94
CA THR A 490 -0.45 -36.48 -3.34
C THR A 490 0.52 -37.65 -3.34
N HIS A 491 0.05 -38.86 -3.68
CA HIS A 491 0.96 -39.98 -3.92
C HIS A 491 1.81 -39.67 -5.15
N PRO A 492 3.16 -39.72 -5.05
CA PRO A 492 4.03 -39.63 -6.23
C PRO A 492 3.77 -40.77 -7.20
#